data_AF-A0A7Y8Q228-F1
#
_entry.id   AF-A0A7Y8Q228-F1
#
_cell.length_a   1.000
_cell.length_b   1.000
_cell.length_c   1.000
_cell.angle_alpha   90.00
_cell.angle_beta   90.00
_cell.angle_gamma   90.00
#
_symmetry.space_group_name_H-M   'P 1'
#
loop_
_entity.id
_entity.type
_entity.pdbx_description
1 polymer ?
#
loop_
_entity_poly.entity_id
_entity_poly.type
_entity_poly.pdbx_seq_one_letter_code
_entity_poly.pdbx_strand_id
1 'polypeptide(L)'
;MTNLISGKEALIALANGEEVELQVVGDMNWHDSTQWTVGELLCFTGKFRLKPRTITINGIEVPAPFEPKDGDKFFYLNDGEEVGYIVCTHDWGFDPSELNFGAWRSEDEIKQVVAALRQVFGLSDDAVNAVRGGK
;
A
#
# COMPACT_ATOMS: atom_id res chain seq x y z
N MET A 1 -9.76 -1.09 0.93
CA MET A 1 -10.13 0.29 1.32
C MET A 1 -9.46 1.24 0.35
N THR A 2 -10.14 2.30 -0.11
CA THR A 2 -9.51 3.30 -1.00
C THR A 2 -8.86 4.39 -0.17
N ASN A 3 -7.53 4.35 -0.07
CA ASN A 3 -6.75 5.45 0.47
C ASN A 3 -6.87 6.63 -0.49
N LEU A 4 -7.74 7.58 -0.16
CA LEU A 4 -7.90 8.81 -0.94
C LEU A 4 -6.68 9.69 -0.76
N ILE A 5 -6.23 10.29 -1.85
CA ILE A 5 -5.15 11.26 -1.86
C ILE A 5 -5.71 12.64 -2.19
N SER A 6 -5.05 13.69 -1.70
CA SER A 6 -5.36 15.07 -2.07
C SER A 6 -5.01 15.34 -3.54
N GLY A 7 -5.57 16.40 -4.12
CA GLY A 7 -5.19 16.82 -5.48
C GLY A 7 -3.70 17.16 -5.62
N LYS A 8 -3.08 17.71 -4.57
CA LYS A 8 -1.63 17.96 -4.54
C LYS A 8 -0.85 16.65 -4.65
N GLU A 9 -1.21 15.65 -3.84
CA GLU A 9 -0.57 14.33 -3.86
C GLU A 9 -0.80 13.61 -5.18
N ALA A 10 -1.99 13.74 -5.78
CA ALA A 10 -2.30 13.19 -7.10
C ALA A 10 -1.38 13.77 -8.19
N LEU A 11 -1.17 15.08 -8.21
CA LEU A 11 -0.27 15.73 -9.17
C LEU A 11 1.19 15.31 -8.97
N ILE A 12 1.64 15.16 -7.71
CA ILE A 12 2.98 14.65 -7.40
C ILE A 12 3.13 13.20 -7.86
N ALA A 13 2.14 12.35 -7.61
CA ALA A 13 2.13 10.96 -8.04
C ALA A 13 2.22 10.84 -9.56
N LEU A 14 1.42 11.63 -10.29
CA LEU A 14 1.48 11.70 -11.76
C LEU A 14 2.85 12.17 -12.26
N ALA A 15 3.43 13.21 -11.64
CA ALA A 15 4.77 13.68 -11.99
C ALA A 15 5.86 12.64 -11.73
N ASN A 16 5.64 11.75 -10.76
CA ASN A 16 6.50 10.61 -10.44
C ASN A 16 6.27 9.37 -11.32
N GLY A 17 5.33 9.42 -12.28
CA GLY A 17 4.99 8.29 -13.16
C GLY A 17 4.09 7.23 -12.52
N GLU A 18 3.42 7.55 -11.41
CA GLU A 18 2.43 6.67 -10.79
C GLU A 18 1.07 6.81 -11.48
N GLU A 19 0.29 5.73 -11.48
CA GLU A 19 -1.07 5.74 -12.04
C GLU A 19 -2.06 6.24 -11.00
N VAL A 20 -2.81 7.29 -11.35
CA VAL A 20 -3.84 7.90 -10.50
C VAL A 20 -5.21 7.69 -11.15
N GLU A 21 -6.19 7.37 -10.32
CA GLU A 21 -7.59 7.38 -10.71
C GLU A 21 -8.34 8.52 -10.02
N LEU A 22 -9.37 9.03 -10.70
CA LEU A 22 -10.26 10.07 -10.19
C LEU A 22 -11.71 9.58 -10.17
N GLN A 23 -12.49 10.07 -9.21
CA GLN A 23 -13.93 9.82 -9.12
C GLN A 23 -14.66 11.16 -9.06
N VAL A 24 -15.52 11.38 -10.07
CA VAL A 24 -16.37 12.58 -10.18
C VAL A 24 -17.41 12.56 -9.06
N VAL A 25 -17.76 13.72 -8.52
CA VAL A 25 -18.82 13.83 -7.52
C VAL A 25 -20.14 13.31 -8.08
N GLY A 26 -20.74 12.34 -7.40
CA GLY A 26 -21.99 11.70 -7.83
C GLY A 26 -21.80 10.50 -8.75
N ASP A 27 -20.58 10.23 -9.22
CA ASP A 27 -20.23 8.99 -9.93
C ASP A 27 -19.66 7.97 -8.96
N MET A 28 -20.02 6.70 -9.14
CA MET A 28 -19.47 5.58 -8.38
C MET A 28 -18.22 4.99 -9.04
N ASN A 29 -17.95 5.33 -10.31
CA ASN A 29 -16.84 4.79 -11.07
C ASN A 29 -15.55 5.57 -10.85
N TRP A 30 -14.43 4.85 -10.98
CA TRP A 30 -13.09 5.42 -11.01
C TRP A 30 -12.60 5.48 -12.46
N HIS A 31 -11.98 6.60 -12.82
CA HIS A 31 -11.51 6.88 -14.16
C HIS A 31 -10.00 7.07 -14.18
N ASP A 32 -9.34 6.60 -15.22
CA ASP A 32 -7.93 6.83 -15.43
C ASP A 32 -7.66 8.33 -15.66
N SER A 33 -6.87 8.94 -14.78
CA SER A 33 -6.57 10.37 -14.85
C SER A 33 -5.73 10.77 -16.07
N THR A 34 -5.03 9.83 -16.72
CA THR A 34 -4.23 10.10 -17.92
C THR A 34 -5.07 10.50 -19.14
N GLN A 35 -6.39 10.24 -19.08
CA GLN A 35 -7.33 10.66 -20.11
C GLN A 35 -7.71 12.14 -20.01
N TRP A 36 -7.28 12.82 -18.94
CA TRP A 36 -7.63 14.20 -18.62
C TRP A 36 -6.41 15.11 -18.81
N THR A 37 -6.64 16.33 -19.27
CA THR A 37 -5.61 17.34 -19.39
C THR A 37 -5.20 17.88 -18.03
N VAL A 38 -3.98 18.44 -17.93
CA VAL A 38 -3.49 19.07 -16.70
C VAL A 38 -4.43 20.18 -16.21
N GLY A 39 -5.00 20.97 -17.13
CA GLY A 39 -5.95 22.03 -16.77
C GLY A 39 -7.22 21.48 -16.13
N GLU A 40 -7.75 20.36 -16.64
CA GLU A 40 -8.93 19.72 -16.06
C GLU A 40 -8.64 19.14 -14.67
N LEU A 41 -7.46 18.52 -14.47
CA LEU A 41 -7.05 18.01 -13.16
C LEU A 41 -6.89 19.12 -12.11
N LEU A 42 -6.38 20.29 -12.51
CA LEU A 42 -6.21 21.45 -11.62
C LEU A 42 -7.55 22.06 -11.16
N CYS A 43 -8.59 21.97 -11.99
CA CYS A 43 -9.93 22.46 -11.67
C CYS A 43 -10.88 21.35 -11.20
N PHE A 44 -10.40 20.11 -11.08
CA PHE A 44 -11.23 18.96 -10.76
C PHE A 44 -11.75 19.01 -9.32
N THR A 45 -13.06 18.86 -9.17
CA THR A 45 -13.74 18.79 -7.88
C THR A 45 -14.25 17.37 -7.68
N GLY A 46 -13.39 16.50 -7.17
CA GLY A 46 -13.72 15.10 -6.88
C GLY A 46 -12.68 14.44 -6.00
N LYS A 47 -12.64 13.10 -6.03
CA LYS A 47 -11.71 12.31 -5.23
C LYS A 47 -10.59 11.78 -6.12
N PHE A 48 -9.39 11.66 -5.56
CA PHE A 48 -8.27 10.98 -6.19
C PHE A 48 -7.87 9.76 -5.37
N ARG A 49 -7.33 8.74 -6.04
CA ARG A 49 -6.60 7.63 -5.42
C ARG A 49 -5.47 7.20 -6.34
N LEU A 50 -4.44 6.57 -5.78
CA LEU A 50 -3.54 5.77 -6.60
C LEU A 50 -4.32 4.57 -7.16
N LYS A 51 -4.10 4.24 -8.43
CA LYS A 51 -4.70 3.07 -9.05
C LYS A 51 -4.25 1.83 -8.28
N PRO A 52 -5.17 1.04 -7.72
CA PRO A 52 -4.79 -0.17 -6.99
C PRO A 52 -3.98 -1.11 -7.89
N ARG A 53 -2.78 -1.48 -7.46
CA ARG A 53 -1.94 -2.50 -8.10
C ARG A 53 -1.93 -3.73 -7.21
N THR A 54 -2.13 -4.91 -7.79
CA THR A 54 -2.10 -6.19 -7.06
C THR A 54 -1.07 -7.14 -7.65
N ILE A 55 -0.61 -8.08 -6.82
CA ILE A 55 0.17 -9.25 -7.20
C ILE A 55 -0.51 -10.51 -6.63
N THR A 56 -0.19 -11.65 -7.21
CA THR A 56 -0.71 -12.94 -6.74
C THR A 56 0.32 -13.67 -5.87
N ILE A 57 -0.05 -14.03 -4.64
CA ILE A 57 0.71 -14.93 -3.77
C ILE A 57 -0.09 -16.23 -3.62
N ASN A 58 0.39 -17.32 -4.26
CA ASN A 58 -0.27 -18.64 -4.22
C ASN A 58 -1.79 -18.62 -4.52
N GLY A 59 -2.20 -17.81 -5.52
CA GLY A 59 -3.61 -17.64 -5.90
C GLY A 59 -4.40 -16.61 -5.11
N ILE A 60 -3.79 -15.92 -4.13
CA ILE A 60 -4.42 -14.83 -3.36
C ILE A 60 -3.92 -13.49 -3.91
N GLU A 61 -4.85 -12.63 -4.31
CA GLU A 61 -4.53 -11.25 -4.71
C GLU A 61 -4.22 -10.39 -3.48
N VAL A 62 -3.06 -9.75 -3.48
CA VAL A 62 -2.63 -8.80 -2.44
C VAL A 62 -2.11 -7.53 -3.08
N PRO A 63 -2.08 -6.40 -2.36
CA PRO A 63 -1.47 -5.17 -2.86
C PRO A 63 -0.01 -5.37 -3.29
N ALA A 64 0.34 -4.83 -4.45
CA ALA A 64 1.70 -4.84 -4.96
C ALA A 64 2.60 -3.96 -4.06
N PRO A 65 3.86 -4.36 -3.80
CA PRO A 65 4.79 -3.51 -3.08
C PRO A 65 5.17 -2.28 -3.91
N PHE A 66 5.69 -1.25 -3.24
CA PHE A 66 6.29 -0.07 -3.86
C PHE A 66 7.69 0.18 -3.32
N GLU A 67 8.45 1.04 -4.00
CA GLU A 67 9.76 1.51 -3.57
C GLU A 67 9.61 2.86 -2.84
N PRO A 68 9.81 2.92 -1.51
CA PRO A 68 9.70 4.16 -0.75
C PRO A 68 10.81 5.15 -1.11
N LYS A 69 10.49 6.44 -1.08
CA LYS A 69 11.43 7.55 -1.30
C LYS A 69 11.73 8.24 0.03
N ASP A 70 12.80 9.02 0.09
CA ASP A 70 13.17 9.80 1.28
C ASP A 70 11.98 10.62 1.82
N GLY A 71 11.68 10.42 3.10
CA GLY A 71 10.52 11.00 3.79
C GLY A 71 9.21 10.22 3.69
N ASP A 72 9.11 9.17 2.87
CA ASP A 72 7.91 8.33 2.79
C ASP A 72 7.73 7.51 4.07
N LYS A 73 6.50 7.51 4.59
CA LYS A 73 6.08 6.57 5.63
C LYS A 73 5.56 5.29 4.96
N PHE A 74 6.06 4.14 5.36
CA PHE A 74 5.71 2.84 4.78
C PHE A 74 5.68 1.72 5.82
N PHE A 75 5.16 0.58 5.41
CA PHE A 75 5.09 -0.65 6.19
C PHE A 75 5.84 -1.77 5.48
N TYR A 76 6.54 -2.64 6.20
CA TYR A 76 7.23 -3.79 5.63
C TYR A 76 7.11 -5.02 6.53
N LEU A 77 7.30 -6.20 5.95
CA LEU A 77 7.24 -7.47 6.69
C LEU A 77 8.41 -7.56 7.66
N ASN A 78 8.11 -7.89 8.91
CA ASN A 78 9.10 -8.00 9.97
C ASN A 78 8.78 -9.22 10.84
N ASP A 79 9.77 -10.06 11.10
CA ASP A 79 9.64 -11.30 11.89
C ASP A 79 9.92 -11.10 13.39
N GLY A 80 10.43 -9.94 13.79
CA GLY A 80 10.59 -9.52 15.19
C GLY A 80 9.31 -9.03 15.85
N GLU A 81 8.36 -8.51 15.07
CA GLU A 81 7.09 -7.96 15.57
C GLU A 81 5.97 -9.00 15.63
N GLU A 82 5.14 -8.94 16.68
CA GLU A 82 4.03 -9.89 16.87
C GLU A 82 3.01 -9.84 15.73
N VAL A 83 2.79 -8.66 15.15
CA VAL A 83 1.84 -8.47 14.06
C VAL A 83 2.40 -8.92 12.71
N GLY A 84 3.70 -9.21 12.60
CA GLY A 84 4.37 -9.66 11.38
C GLY A 84 4.80 -8.53 10.44
N TYR A 85 4.73 -7.27 10.90
CA TYR A 85 5.14 -6.08 10.16
C TYR A 85 5.48 -4.94 11.12
N ILE A 86 6.18 -3.93 10.62
CA ILE A 86 6.44 -2.67 11.32
C ILE A 86 6.24 -1.48 10.38
N VAL A 87 6.11 -0.29 10.97
CA VAL A 87 6.05 0.99 10.25
C VAL A 87 7.39 1.71 10.35
N CYS A 88 7.85 2.28 9.23
CA CYS A 88 9.10 3.03 9.14
C CYS A 88 8.90 4.30 8.30
N THR A 89 9.81 5.25 8.46
CA THR A 89 9.94 6.41 7.56
C THR A 89 11.27 6.26 6.84
N HIS A 90 11.27 6.37 5.52
CA HIS A 90 12.51 6.28 4.75
C HIS A 90 13.41 7.46 5.11
N ASP A 91 14.54 7.20 5.74
CA ASP A 91 15.57 8.18 6.05
C ASP A 91 16.97 7.61 5.76
N TRP A 92 18.01 8.40 6.05
CA TRP A 92 19.41 8.03 5.79
C TRP A 92 19.95 6.93 6.73
N GLY A 93 19.20 6.54 7.76
CA GLY A 93 19.57 5.49 8.72
C GLY A 93 18.94 4.13 8.41
N PHE A 94 18.11 4.05 7.38
CA PHE A 94 17.42 2.84 6.96
C PHE A 94 18.36 1.85 6.27
N ASP A 95 18.32 0.58 6.65
CA ASP A 95 19.01 -0.50 5.92
C ASP A 95 18.12 -1.00 4.77
N PRO A 96 18.52 -0.82 3.50
CA PRO A 96 17.75 -1.31 2.35
C PRO A 96 17.44 -2.82 2.41
N SER A 97 18.24 -3.60 3.15
CA SER A 97 18.02 -5.03 3.32
C SER A 97 16.71 -5.35 4.07
N GLU A 98 16.15 -4.41 4.82
CA GLU A 98 14.86 -4.56 5.49
C GLU A 98 13.68 -4.61 4.49
N LEU A 99 13.86 -4.14 3.24
CA LEU A 99 12.84 -4.20 2.18
C LEU A 99 12.96 -5.41 1.25
N ASN A 100 13.65 -6.48 1.65
CA ASN A 100 13.83 -7.67 0.81
C ASN A 100 12.51 -8.27 0.26
N PHE A 101 11.39 -8.06 0.96
CA PHE A 101 10.06 -8.50 0.53
C PHE A 101 9.16 -7.39 -0.01
N GLY A 102 9.65 -6.14 0.00
CA GLY A 102 8.91 -4.94 -0.42
C GLY A 102 8.35 -4.11 0.74
N ALA A 103 7.73 -2.99 0.37
CA ALA A 103 7.06 -2.06 1.26
C ALA A 103 5.65 -1.75 0.78
N TRP A 104 4.78 -1.33 1.71
CA TRP A 104 3.38 -1.01 1.47
C TRP A 104 3.01 0.35 2.06
N ARG A 105 2.13 1.07 1.38
CA ARG A 105 1.86 2.49 1.67
C ARG A 105 0.95 2.67 2.88
N SER A 106 0.22 1.63 3.26
CA SER A 106 -0.71 1.68 4.39
C SER A 106 -0.73 0.40 5.21
N GLU A 107 -1.18 0.54 6.46
CA GLU A 107 -1.35 -0.59 7.38
C GLU A 107 -2.35 -1.63 6.84
N ASP A 108 -3.40 -1.18 6.15
CA ASP A 108 -4.40 -2.08 5.56
C ASP A 108 -3.84 -2.92 4.42
N GLU A 109 -2.87 -2.38 3.66
CA GLU A 109 -2.21 -3.12 2.60
C GLU A 109 -1.32 -4.24 3.16
N ILE A 110 -0.46 -3.90 4.12
CA ILE A 110 0.42 -4.91 4.75
C ILE A 110 -0.38 -5.96 5.53
N LYS A 111 -1.51 -5.59 6.16
CA LYS A 111 -2.42 -6.55 6.81
C LYS A 111 -2.96 -7.58 5.83
N GLN A 112 -3.32 -7.16 4.60
CA GLN A 112 -3.77 -8.09 3.56
C GLN A 112 -2.65 -9.07 3.15
N VAL A 113 -1.42 -8.57 3.04
CA VAL A 113 -0.25 -9.39 2.70
C VAL A 113 0.07 -10.39 3.80
N VAL A 114 0.11 -9.95 5.06
CA VAL A 114 0.37 -10.82 6.22
C VAL A 114 -0.72 -11.88 6.36
N ALA A 115 -1.99 -11.52 6.17
CA ALA A 115 -3.09 -12.48 6.20
C ALA A 115 -2.96 -13.53 5.09
N ALA A 116 -2.61 -13.12 3.87
CA ALA A 116 -2.37 -14.04 2.76
C ALA A 116 -1.21 -14.99 3.07
N LEU A 117 -0.09 -14.49 3.59
CA LEU A 117 1.06 -15.32 3.98
C LEU A 117 0.68 -16.33 5.09
N ARG A 118 -0.02 -15.90 6.13
CA ARG A 118 -0.50 -16.80 7.20
C ARG A 118 -1.38 -17.91 6.64
N GLN A 119 -2.30 -17.57 5.74
CA GLN A 119 -3.14 -18.55 5.05
C GLN A 119 -2.31 -19.55 4.23
N VAL A 120 -1.33 -19.06 3.46
CA VAL A 120 -0.45 -19.92 2.64
C VAL A 120 0.37 -20.88 3.50
N PHE A 121 0.85 -20.42 4.66
CA PHE A 121 1.62 -21.25 5.59
C PHE A 121 0.75 -22.11 6.53
N GLY A 122 -0.58 -22.03 6.45
CA GLY A 122 -1.49 -22.77 7.32
C GLY A 122 -1.45 -22.32 8.78
N LEU A 123 -1.06 -21.07 9.03
CA LEU A 123 -1.00 -20.47 10.36
C LEU A 123 -2.35 -19.84 10.70
N SER A 124 -3.01 -20.32 11.77
CA SER A 124 -4.11 -19.58 12.38
C SER A 124 -3.56 -18.59 13.42
N ASP A 125 -4.29 -17.51 13.69
CA ASP A 125 -3.93 -16.58 14.77
C ASP A 125 -3.83 -17.32 16.12
N ASP A 126 -4.66 -18.36 16.32
CA ASP A 126 -4.58 -19.25 17.49
C ASP A 126 -3.27 -20.05 17.54
N ALA A 127 -2.79 -20.57 16.40
CA ALA A 127 -1.54 -21.33 16.32
C ALA A 127 -0.32 -20.43 16.58
N VAL A 128 -0.34 -19.20 16.05
CA VAL A 128 0.71 -18.20 16.29
C VAL A 128 0.72 -17.76 17.75
N ASN A 129 -0.45 -17.51 18.34
CA ASN A 129 -0.58 -17.08 19.74
C ASN A 129 -0.26 -18.21 20.73
N ALA A 130 -0.57 -19.47 20.40
CA ALA A 130 -0.24 -20.63 21.25
C ALA A 130 1.27 -20.84 21.40
N VAL A 131 2.07 -20.60 20.34
CA VAL A 131 3.54 -20.64 20.43
C VAL A 131 4.09 -19.50 21.29
N ARG A 132 3.43 -18.33 21.27
CA ARG A 132 3.85 -17.14 22.02
C ARG A 132 3.50 -17.20 23.51
N GLY A 133 2.35 -17.77 23.86
CA GLY A 133 1.88 -17.93 25.25
C GLY A 133 2.52 -19.08 26.03
N GLY A 134 3.42 -19.85 25.41
CA GLY A 134 4.10 -20.99 26.01
C GLY A 134 5.47 -20.69 26.65
N LYS A 135 5.81 -19.42 26.88
CA LYS A 135 7.03 -19.02 27.62
C LYS A 135 6.77 -18.80 29.10
#